data_AF-A0A965QLJ4-F1
#
_entry.id   AF-A0A965QLJ4-F1
#
_cell.length_a   1.000
_cell.length_b   1.000
_cell.length_c   1.000
_cell.angle_alpha   90.00
_cell.angle_beta   90.00
_cell.angle_gamma   90.00
#
_symmetry.space_group_name_H-M   'P 1'
#
loop_
_entity.id
_entity.type
_entity.pdbx_description
1 polymer ?
#
loop_
_entity_poly.entity_id
_entity_poly.type
_entity_poly.pdbx_seq_one_letter_code
_entity_poly.pdbx_strand_id
1 'polypeptide(L)'
;MTLDRRKFIATGVLTTFVSAFGRANGSATGVAGKNEMRSEQNNKSERTPKKMGIGDPRRKMAFTPLPYTAEDELSVAEGFTWYPILKAGDVINASGDRAGDCCDYLHFMPGKSSEQAFLWVNHEYLLDNVLYGKNLKAEEKSKEQVDAEMKMVGGSYVELMSFKHTDGSRRWKLKSDSQLAFRLDANSPIPLVGPAGGRTVLG
;
A
#
# COMPACT_ATOMS: atom_id res chain seq x y z
N MET A 1 25.68 -13.64 4.09
CA MET A 1 25.40 -14.09 2.71
C MET A 1 24.89 -12.88 1.94
N THR A 2 25.68 -12.34 1.03
CA THR A 2 25.38 -11.10 0.31
C THR A 2 24.50 -11.45 -0.89
N LEU A 3 23.20 -11.14 -0.83
CA LEU A 3 22.25 -11.43 -1.91
C LEU A 3 22.64 -10.63 -3.17
N ASP A 4 22.91 -11.36 -4.25
CA ASP A 4 23.26 -10.83 -5.56
C ASP A 4 22.03 -10.15 -6.20
N ARG A 5 22.10 -8.83 -6.35
CA ARG A 5 21.05 -7.97 -6.90
C ARG A 5 20.61 -8.35 -8.32
N ARG A 6 21.42 -9.10 -9.09
CA ARG A 6 21.10 -9.42 -10.48
C ARG A 6 20.19 -10.64 -10.63
N LYS A 7 20.10 -11.50 -9.61
CA LYS A 7 19.21 -12.67 -9.65
C LYS A 7 17.79 -12.37 -9.16
N PHE A 8 17.64 -11.36 -8.30
CA PHE A 8 16.32 -10.98 -7.74
C PHE A 8 15.41 -10.24 -8.73
N ILE A 9 15.96 -9.70 -9.83
CA ILE A 9 15.20 -8.94 -10.83
C ILE A 9 14.28 -9.84 -11.68
N ALA A 10 14.53 -11.16 -11.73
CA ALA A 10 13.81 -12.08 -12.62
C ALA A 10 12.64 -12.83 -11.96
N THR A 11 12.38 -12.64 -10.66
CA THR A 11 11.45 -13.52 -9.91
C THR A 11 10.59 -12.79 -8.89
N GLY A 12 10.73 -11.46 -8.77
CA GLY A 12 9.92 -10.69 -7.82
C GLY A 12 8.45 -10.68 -8.23
N VAL A 13 7.58 -11.23 -7.38
CA VAL A 13 6.14 -11.00 -7.46
C VAL A 13 5.92 -9.50 -7.33
N LEU A 14 5.57 -8.86 -8.45
CA LEU A 14 5.35 -7.43 -8.52
C LEU A 14 3.93 -7.12 -8.03
N THR A 15 3.77 -6.95 -6.72
CA THR A 15 2.51 -6.41 -6.20
C THR A 15 2.41 -4.94 -6.59
N THR A 16 1.44 -4.64 -7.45
CA THR A 16 1.37 -3.36 -8.14
C THR A 16 0.34 -2.43 -7.50
N PHE A 17 0.71 -1.17 -7.26
CA PHE A 17 -0.18 -0.14 -6.74
C PHE A 17 -0.76 0.71 -7.89
N VAL A 18 -2.09 0.79 -8.00
CA VAL A 18 -2.78 1.72 -8.90
C VAL A 18 -3.18 2.97 -8.12
N SER A 19 -2.52 4.10 -8.39
CA SER A 19 -3.04 5.41 -7.98
C SER A 19 -3.93 5.97 -9.09
N ALA A 20 -5.25 5.93 -8.90
CA ALA A 20 -6.22 6.54 -9.79
C ALA A 20 -6.44 8.02 -9.44
N PHE A 21 -5.97 8.95 -10.28
CA PHE A 21 -6.33 10.37 -10.19
C PHE A 21 -7.05 10.82 -11.47
N GLY A 22 -8.37 10.97 -11.40
CA GLY A 22 -9.16 11.56 -12.49
C GLY A 22 -9.08 13.09 -12.45
N ARG A 23 -8.71 13.70 -13.58
CA ARG A 23 -8.85 15.15 -13.81
C ARG A 23 -10.29 15.45 -14.26
N ALA A 24 -11.08 16.14 -13.44
CA ALA A 24 -12.34 16.73 -13.89
C ALA A 24 -12.07 18.18 -14.34
N ASN A 25 -12.06 18.43 -15.65
CA ASN A 25 -12.08 19.78 -16.20
C ASN A 25 -13.52 20.28 -16.19
N GLY A 26 -13.86 21.14 -15.22
CA GLY A 26 -15.11 21.90 -15.21
C GLY A 26 -14.85 23.33 -15.68
N SER A 27 -15.19 23.64 -16.93
CA SER A 27 -15.32 25.00 -17.44
C SER A 27 -16.53 25.68 -16.79
N ALA A 28 -16.32 26.83 -16.15
CA ALA A 28 -17.40 27.70 -15.70
C ALA A 28 -17.23 29.08 -16.36
N THR A 29 -18.04 29.33 -17.38
CA THR A 29 -18.35 30.65 -17.92
C THR A 29 -19.60 31.17 -17.20
N GLY A 30 -19.61 32.46 -16.80
CA GLY A 30 -20.87 33.16 -16.46
C GLY A 30 -20.86 34.08 -15.24
N VAL A 31 -20.42 35.33 -15.49
CA VAL A 31 -21.02 36.64 -15.12
C VAL A 31 -21.56 36.89 -13.70
N ALA A 32 -21.12 38.05 -13.19
CA ALA A 32 -21.35 38.65 -11.89
C ALA A 32 -22.76 39.23 -11.64
N GLY A 33 -23.16 39.16 -10.36
CA GLY A 33 -23.61 40.33 -9.60
C GLY A 33 -25.12 40.57 -9.45
N LYS A 34 -25.64 40.30 -8.24
CA LYS A 34 -26.37 41.28 -7.40
C LYS A 34 -26.60 40.71 -5.99
N ASN A 35 -26.18 41.48 -4.99
CA ASN A 35 -26.36 41.23 -3.56
C ASN A 35 -27.79 41.58 -3.12
N GLU A 36 -28.46 40.69 -2.40
CA GLU A 36 -29.47 41.05 -1.40
C GLU A 36 -29.34 40.11 -0.19
N MET A 37 -29.18 40.71 1.00
CA MET A 37 -29.23 40.04 2.30
C MET A 37 -30.67 39.69 2.66
N ARG A 38 -30.95 38.44 3.05
CA ARG A 38 -32.18 38.12 3.79
C ARG A 38 -32.01 36.92 4.74
N SER A 39 -32.16 37.25 6.03
CA SER A 39 -32.52 36.47 7.23
C SER A 39 -32.29 34.96 7.28
N GLU A 40 -31.54 34.57 8.32
CA GLU A 40 -31.36 33.22 8.86
C GLU A 40 -32.70 32.52 9.16
N GLN A 41 -32.91 31.35 8.55
CA GLN A 41 -33.89 30.37 9.01
C GLN A 41 -33.16 29.09 9.40
N ASN A 42 -33.17 28.82 10.70
CA ASN A 42 -32.76 27.57 11.33
C ASN A 42 -33.63 26.42 10.83
N ASN A 43 -33.15 25.67 9.83
CA ASN A 43 -33.66 24.33 9.52
C ASN A 43 -32.63 23.31 9.98
N LYS A 44 -32.90 22.67 11.13
CA LYS A 44 -32.29 21.40 11.53
C LYS A 44 -32.69 20.34 10.50
N SER A 45 -31.92 20.24 9.41
CA SER A 45 -31.96 19.06 8.55
C SER A 45 -31.22 17.95 9.26
N GLU A 46 -31.96 16.88 9.59
CA GLU A 46 -31.38 15.60 9.96
C GLU A 46 -30.43 15.17 8.84
N ARG A 47 -29.13 15.37 9.05
CA ARG A 47 -28.10 14.85 8.15
C ARG A 47 -27.99 13.36 8.39
N THR A 48 -28.85 12.57 7.75
CA THR A 48 -28.59 11.15 7.55
C THR A 48 -27.20 11.02 6.93
N PRO A 49 -26.28 10.25 7.54
CA PRO A 49 -24.95 10.08 6.97
C PRO A 49 -25.12 9.44 5.59
N LYS A 50 -24.67 10.14 4.54
CA LYS A 50 -24.59 9.56 3.20
C LYS A 50 -23.71 8.33 3.31
N LYS A 51 -24.30 7.14 3.14
CA LYS A 51 -23.57 5.89 2.92
C LYS A 51 -22.66 6.11 1.70
N MET A 52 -21.41 6.50 1.93
CA MET A 52 -20.36 6.41 0.91
C MET A 52 -19.92 4.95 0.89
N GLY A 53 -20.70 4.13 0.20
CA GLY A 53 -20.39 2.73 -0.01
C GLY A 53 -20.97 2.31 -1.35
N ILE A 54 -20.07 1.96 -2.27
CA ILE A 54 -20.26 1.38 -3.62
C ILE A 54 -21.20 2.22 -4.51
N GLY A 55 -20.64 2.85 -5.54
CA GLY A 55 -21.34 3.82 -6.40
C GLY A 55 -22.69 3.33 -6.94
N ASP A 56 -23.60 4.27 -7.21
CA ASP A 56 -24.92 3.99 -7.78
C ASP A 56 -24.78 3.17 -9.08
N PRO A 57 -25.32 1.94 -9.16
CA PRO A 57 -25.19 1.08 -10.33
C PRO A 57 -25.86 1.66 -11.59
N ARG A 58 -26.65 2.72 -11.44
CA ARG A 58 -27.24 3.48 -12.56
C ARG A 58 -26.31 4.57 -13.11
N ARG A 59 -25.18 4.86 -12.44
CA ARG A 59 -24.16 5.76 -12.98
C ARG A 59 -23.37 5.04 -14.06
N LYS A 60 -23.20 5.72 -15.20
CA LYS A 60 -22.26 5.28 -16.24
C LYS A 60 -20.90 5.01 -15.60
N MET A 61 -20.29 3.88 -15.95
CA MET A 61 -18.92 3.56 -15.55
C MET A 61 -17.99 4.72 -15.95
N ALA A 62 -17.10 5.10 -15.05
CA ALA A 62 -16.20 6.23 -15.25
C ALA A 62 -15.09 5.96 -16.28
N PHE A 63 -14.91 4.70 -16.68
CA PHE A 63 -13.91 4.24 -17.64
C PHE A 63 -14.43 3.00 -18.38
N THR A 64 -13.85 2.71 -19.54
CA THR A 64 -14.14 1.51 -20.34
C THR A 64 -13.51 0.28 -19.69
N PRO A 65 -14.28 -0.81 -19.43
CA PRO A 65 -13.71 -2.07 -18.94
C PRO A 65 -12.60 -2.62 -19.85
N LEU A 66 -11.59 -3.23 -19.24
CA LEU A 66 -10.50 -3.86 -19.98
C LEU A 66 -10.86 -5.29 -20.40
N PRO A 67 -10.39 -5.77 -21.56
CA PRO A 67 -10.44 -7.20 -21.88
C PRO A 67 -9.48 -7.99 -20.98
N TYR A 68 -9.75 -9.29 -20.85
CA TYR A 68 -8.80 -10.22 -20.26
C TYR A 68 -7.51 -10.27 -21.09
N THR A 69 -6.37 -10.47 -20.41
CA THR A 69 -5.06 -10.68 -21.02
C THR A 69 -4.25 -11.68 -20.19
N ALA A 70 -3.32 -12.38 -20.85
CA ALA A 70 -2.38 -13.32 -20.24
C ALA A 70 -0.93 -12.78 -20.20
N GLU A 71 -0.73 -11.52 -20.60
CA GLU A 71 0.58 -10.86 -20.55
C GLU A 71 1.03 -10.64 -19.10
N ASP A 72 2.34 -10.73 -18.85
CA ASP A 72 2.97 -10.46 -17.55
C ASP A 72 3.17 -8.93 -17.35
N GLU A 73 2.09 -8.18 -17.50
CA GLU A 73 2.07 -6.72 -17.34
C GLU A 73 0.78 -6.25 -16.65
N LEU A 74 0.88 -5.24 -15.79
CA LEU A 74 -0.33 -4.59 -15.27
C LEU A 74 -0.96 -3.69 -16.34
N SER A 75 -2.12 -4.11 -16.84
CA SER A 75 -2.96 -3.33 -17.73
C SER A 75 -3.88 -2.38 -16.94
N VAL A 76 -3.96 -1.13 -17.37
CA VAL A 76 -4.84 -0.10 -16.78
C VAL A 76 -5.70 0.57 -17.86
N ALA A 77 -6.88 1.08 -17.48
CA ALA A 77 -7.78 1.76 -18.41
C ALA A 77 -7.15 3.06 -18.95
N GLU A 78 -7.64 3.53 -20.11
CA GLU A 78 -7.19 4.78 -20.70
C GLU A 78 -7.30 5.95 -19.71
N GLY A 79 -6.24 6.76 -19.62
CA GLY A 79 -6.14 7.88 -18.67
C GLY A 79 -5.62 7.51 -17.29
N PHE A 80 -5.36 6.22 -17.00
CA PHE A 80 -4.73 5.76 -15.76
C PHE A 80 -3.25 5.42 -15.98
N THR A 81 -2.49 5.49 -14.90
CA THR A 81 -1.07 5.09 -14.86
C THR A 81 -0.79 4.35 -13.57
N TRP A 82 0.16 3.43 -13.60
CA TRP A 82 0.65 2.75 -12.41
C TRP A 82 2.17 2.87 -12.31
N TYR A 83 2.70 2.68 -11.11
CA TYR A 83 4.14 2.59 -10.86
C TYR A 83 4.38 1.88 -9.51
N PRO A 84 5.50 1.16 -9.36
CA PRO A 84 5.84 0.52 -8.08
C PRO A 84 6.25 1.57 -7.04
N ILE A 85 5.76 1.42 -5.80
CA ILE A 85 6.12 2.27 -4.66
C ILE A 85 7.12 1.57 -3.74
N LEU A 86 6.94 0.27 -3.52
CA LEU A 86 7.74 -0.57 -2.63
C LEU A 86 7.79 -1.98 -3.20
N LYS A 87 8.94 -2.64 -3.11
CA LYS A 87 9.14 -4.05 -3.47
C LYS A 87 9.82 -4.80 -2.33
N ALA A 88 9.70 -6.12 -2.34
CA ALA A 88 10.44 -6.99 -1.44
C ALA A 88 11.95 -6.68 -1.50
N GLY A 89 12.58 -6.56 -0.33
CA GLY A 89 14.00 -6.24 -0.20
C GLY A 89 14.38 -4.76 -0.32
N ASP A 90 13.47 -3.84 -0.67
CA ASP A 90 13.75 -2.40 -0.68
C ASP A 90 14.04 -1.90 0.75
N VAL A 91 14.99 -0.97 0.90
CA VAL A 91 15.31 -0.34 2.18
C VAL A 91 14.22 0.66 2.55
N ILE A 92 13.63 0.53 3.73
CA ILE A 92 12.46 1.32 4.16
C ILE A 92 12.78 2.42 5.16
N ASN A 93 13.95 2.37 5.82
CA ASN A 93 14.32 3.34 6.86
C ASN A 93 15.85 3.55 6.93
N ALA A 94 16.25 4.58 7.68
CA ALA A 94 17.66 4.93 7.85
C ALA A 94 18.49 3.83 8.55
N SER A 95 17.84 2.96 9.33
CA SER A 95 18.47 1.82 10.00
C SER A 95 18.83 0.68 9.04
N GLY A 96 18.33 0.72 7.80
CA GLY A 96 18.61 -0.29 6.78
C GLY A 96 17.64 -1.47 6.79
N ASP A 97 16.51 -1.37 7.50
CA ASP A 97 15.47 -2.39 7.45
C ASP A 97 14.93 -2.52 6.03
N ARG A 98 14.54 -3.74 5.65
CA ARG A 98 14.06 -4.04 4.31
C ARG A 98 12.60 -4.46 4.32
N ALA A 99 11.85 -4.22 3.25
CA ALA A 99 10.51 -4.79 3.13
C ALA A 99 10.56 -6.33 2.96
N GLY A 100 9.55 -6.99 3.55
CA GLY A 100 9.33 -8.43 3.41
C GLY A 100 8.79 -8.83 2.03
N ASP A 101 8.42 -10.10 1.88
CA ASP A 101 7.95 -10.66 0.62
C ASP A 101 6.45 -11.01 0.65
N CYS A 102 5.91 -11.33 -0.53
CA CYS A 102 4.50 -11.71 -0.75
C CYS A 102 3.55 -10.78 0.02
N CYS A 103 3.66 -9.48 -0.28
CA CYS A 103 2.85 -8.51 0.41
C CYS A 103 1.37 -8.68 0.09
N ASP A 104 0.54 -8.50 1.10
CA ASP A 104 -0.91 -8.67 1.01
C ASP A 104 -1.63 -7.43 1.57
N TYR A 105 -2.32 -7.51 2.70
CA TYR A 105 -3.10 -6.41 3.25
C TYR A 105 -2.29 -5.10 3.38
N LEU A 106 -2.91 -4.01 2.93
CA LEU A 106 -2.37 -2.65 2.98
C LEU A 106 -3.29 -1.73 3.79
N HIS A 107 -2.70 -0.83 4.57
CA HIS A 107 -3.44 0.25 5.23
C HIS A 107 -2.77 1.60 4.99
N PHE A 108 -3.46 2.50 4.28
CA PHE A 108 -2.98 3.87 4.03
C PHE A 108 -3.42 4.81 5.15
N MET A 109 -2.48 5.55 5.71
CA MET A 109 -2.71 6.52 6.77
C MET A 109 -2.21 7.90 6.31
N PRO A 110 -3.06 8.93 6.25
CA PRO A 110 -2.60 10.27 5.93
C PRO A 110 -1.66 10.81 7.02
N GLY A 111 -0.60 11.50 6.60
CA GLY A 111 0.31 12.20 7.50
C GLY A 111 -0.25 13.55 7.93
N LYS A 112 0.61 14.38 8.54
CA LYS A 112 0.21 15.72 9.01
C LYS A 112 -0.02 16.70 7.86
N SER A 113 0.65 16.50 6.73
CA SER A 113 0.48 17.31 5.52
C SER A 113 -0.16 16.48 4.41
N SER A 114 -0.71 17.16 3.39
CA SER A 114 -1.21 16.50 2.18
C SER A 114 -0.11 15.79 1.37
N GLU A 115 1.16 16.00 1.74
CA GLU A 115 2.31 15.48 1.01
C GLU A 115 2.98 14.29 1.70
N GLN A 116 2.55 13.97 2.92
CA GLN A 116 3.10 12.90 3.73
C GLN A 116 2.01 11.86 3.97
N ALA A 117 2.38 10.60 3.91
CA ALA A 117 1.53 9.49 4.30
C ALA A 117 2.36 8.36 4.89
N PHE A 118 1.67 7.42 5.51
CA PHE A 118 2.22 6.17 5.97
C PHE A 118 1.44 5.01 5.35
N LEU A 119 2.14 3.92 5.10
CA LEU A 119 1.55 2.71 4.58
C LEU A 119 1.98 1.54 5.47
N TRP A 120 1.00 0.84 6.02
CA TRP A 120 1.22 -0.50 6.56
C TRP A 120 1.13 -1.50 5.42
N VAL A 121 2.09 -2.43 5.36
CA VAL A 121 2.18 -3.49 4.37
C VAL A 121 2.36 -4.81 5.10
N ASN A 122 1.41 -5.73 5.00
CA ASN A 122 1.54 -7.10 5.51
C ASN A 122 2.42 -7.93 4.57
N HIS A 123 3.22 -8.85 5.10
CA HIS A 123 4.06 -9.82 4.37
C HIS A 123 3.67 -11.22 4.84
N GLU A 124 2.86 -11.92 4.05
CA GLU A 124 2.04 -13.04 4.53
C GLU A 124 2.81 -14.37 4.57
N TYR A 125 3.48 -14.71 3.47
CA TYR A 125 4.16 -15.99 3.28
C TYR A 125 5.37 -15.84 2.37
N LEU A 126 6.00 -16.96 2.04
CA LEU A 126 7.16 -17.01 1.15
C LEU A 126 6.99 -18.13 0.13
N LEU A 127 7.69 -17.98 -0.99
CA LEU A 127 7.73 -18.97 -2.05
C LEU A 127 9.17 -19.48 -2.22
N ASP A 128 9.42 -20.72 -1.81
CA ASP A 128 10.77 -21.31 -1.81
C ASP A 128 11.39 -21.35 -3.21
N ASN A 129 10.58 -21.62 -4.24
CA ASN A 129 11.04 -21.61 -5.63
C ASN A 129 11.49 -20.20 -6.08
N VAL A 130 10.92 -19.14 -5.51
CA VAL A 130 11.31 -17.75 -5.77
C VAL A 130 12.59 -17.40 -5.01
N LEU A 131 12.68 -17.76 -3.73
CA LEU A 131 13.81 -17.41 -2.87
C LEU A 131 15.07 -18.25 -3.15
N TYR A 132 14.91 -19.54 -3.44
CA TYR A 132 15.99 -20.51 -3.53
C TYR A 132 16.11 -21.19 -4.90
N GLY A 133 15.22 -20.87 -5.85
CA GLY A 133 15.21 -21.49 -7.18
C GLY A 133 14.73 -22.94 -7.21
N LYS A 134 14.21 -23.46 -6.10
CA LYS A 134 13.63 -24.80 -5.97
C LYS A 134 12.60 -24.84 -4.84
N ASN A 135 11.65 -25.75 -4.93
CA ASN A 135 10.78 -26.05 -3.80
C ASN A 135 11.58 -26.84 -2.76
N LEU A 136 11.47 -26.44 -1.50
CA LEU A 136 12.07 -27.13 -0.36
C LEU A 136 10.95 -27.65 0.55
N LYS A 137 11.14 -28.84 1.11
CA LYS A 137 10.35 -29.29 2.25
C LYS A 137 10.91 -28.72 3.53
N ALA A 138 10.10 -28.67 4.58
CA ALA A 138 10.50 -28.12 5.87
C ALA A 138 11.75 -28.81 6.45
N GLU A 139 11.88 -30.13 6.27
CA GLU A 139 12.99 -30.92 6.80
C GLU A 139 14.31 -30.69 6.03
N GLU A 140 14.23 -30.09 4.84
CA GLU A 140 15.38 -29.81 3.98
C GLU A 140 15.97 -28.41 4.23
N LYS A 141 15.28 -27.56 4.98
CA LYS A 141 15.69 -26.19 5.25
C LYS A 141 16.73 -26.14 6.37
N SER A 142 17.83 -25.42 6.14
CA SER A 142 18.79 -25.12 7.19
C SER A 142 18.22 -24.10 8.18
N LYS A 143 18.78 -24.03 9.39
CA LYS A 143 18.39 -23.02 10.38
C LYS A 143 18.53 -21.61 9.83
N GLU A 144 19.60 -21.33 9.09
CA GLU A 144 19.87 -20.01 8.51
C GLU A 144 18.83 -19.64 7.44
N GLN A 145 18.31 -20.61 6.69
CA GLN A 145 17.22 -20.38 5.75
C GLN A 145 15.95 -20.01 6.50
N VAL A 146 15.58 -20.80 7.52
CA VAL A 146 14.40 -20.52 8.36
C VAL A 146 14.52 -19.15 9.05
N ASP A 147 15.68 -18.81 9.60
CA ASP A 147 15.90 -17.52 10.24
C ASP A 147 15.81 -16.35 9.24
N ALA A 148 16.21 -16.56 7.98
CA ALA A 148 16.06 -15.57 6.91
C ALA A 148 14.59 -15.44 6.49
N GLU A 149 13.87 -16.54 6.35
CA GLU A 149 12.43 -16.59 6.05
C GLU A 149 11.61 -15.85 7.12
N MET A 150 11.89 -16.11 8.39
CA MET A 150 11.26 -15.45 9.53
C MET A 150 11.38 -13.91 9.50
N LYS A 151 12.43 -13.36 8.87
CA LYS A 151 12.62 -11.91 8.69
C LYS A 151 11.84 -11.33 7.50
N MET A 152 11.40 -12.18 6.58
CA MET A 152 10.69 -11.78 5.37
C MET A 152 9.18 -11.71 5.55
N VAL A 153 8.63 -12.30 6.60
CA VAL A 153 7.20 -12.22 6.96
C VAL A 153 6.92 -11.12 7.99
N GLY A 154 5.65 -10.87 8.31
CA GLY A 154 5.21 -9.88 9.30
C GLY A 154 4.67 -8.62 8.65
N GLY A 155 5.21 -7.44 8.97
CA GLY A 155 4.75 -6.19 8.39
C GLY A 155 5.81 -5.10 8.26
N SER A 156 5.59 -4.19 7.31
CA SER A 156 6.34 -2.94 7.17
C SER A 156 5.44 -1.76 7.43
N TYR A 157 5.84 -0.89 8.35
CA TYR A 157 5.31 0.47 8.44
C TYR A 157 6.26 1.40 7.68
N VAL A 158 5.82 1.96 6.56
CA VAL A 158 6.67 2.80 5.70
C VAL A 158 6.16 4.23 5.60
N GLU A 159 7.08 5.18 5.46
CA GLU A 159 6.76 6.59 5.21
C GLU A 159 6.81 6.88 3.71
N LEU A 160 5.78 7.56 3.21
CA LEU A 160 5.66 7.99 1.83
C LEU A 160 5.66 9.52 1.76
N MET A 161 6.40 10.05 0.78
CA MET A 161 6.36 11.45 0.42
C MET A 161 5.84 11.59 -1.01
N SER A 162 4.86 12.46 -1.20
CA SER A 162 4.40 12.79 -2.54
C SER A 162 5.27 13.86 -3.17
N PHE A 163 5.46 13.78 -4.48
CA PHE A 163 6.21 14.74 -5.27
C PHE A 163 5.45 15.06 -6.56
N LYS A 164 5.74 16.23 -7.14
CA LYS A 164 5.25 16.60 -8.47
C LYS A 164 6.15 15.95 -9.51
N HIS A 165 5.55 15.14 -10.38
CA HIS A 165 6.24 14.52 -11.49
C HIS A 165 6.33 15.46 -12.71
N THR A 166 7.14 15.10 -13.70
CA THR A 166 7.42 15.92 -14.90
C THR A 166 6.17 16.15 -15.76
N ASP A 167 5.23 15.21 -15.75
CA ASP A 167 3.90 15.33 -16.39
C ASP A 167 2.92 16.22 -15.59
N GLY A 168 3.35 16.77 -14.46
CA GLY A 168 2.54 17.61 -13.58
C GLY A 168 1.65 16.83 -12.61
N SER A 169 1.61 15.50 -12.68
CA SER A 169 0.89 14.64 -11.73
C SER A 169 1.57 14.63 -10.35
N ARG A 170 0.81 14.30 -9.30
CA ARG A 170 1.39 13.99 -7.99
C ARG A 170 1.60 12.49 -7.87
N ARG A 171 2.78 12.07 -7.45
CA ARG A 171 3.13 10.65 -7.24
C ARG A 171 3.69 10.45 -5.84
N TRP A 172 3.44 9.28 -5.26
CA TRP A 172 4.00 8.87 -3.98
C TRP A 172 5.38 8.23 -4.19
N LYS A 173 6.28 8.42 -3.23
CA LYS A 173 7.59 7.77 -3.20
C LYS A 173 7.89 7.29 -1.78
N LEU A 174 8.49 6.12 -1.68
CA LEU A 174 9.07 5.64 -0.43
C LEU A 174 10.16 6.60 0.05
N LYS A 175 10.09 6.99 1.32
CA LYS A 175 11.16 7.72 2.00
C LYS A 175 12.08 6.72 2.71
N SER A 176 13.08 6.24 1.98
CA SER A 176 13.99 5.17 2.43
C SER A 176 14.89 5.53 3.60
N ASP A 177 15.04 6.82 3.92
CA ASP A 177 15.79 7.35 5.05
C ASP A 177 14.88 7.77 6.22
N SER A 178 13.63 7.29 6.23
CA SER A 178 12.67 7.58 7.29
C SER A 178 13.22 7.16 8.67
N GLN A 179 12.96 8.00 9.66
CA GLN A 179 13.19 7.71 11.09
C GLN A 179 11.94 7.13 11.77
N LEU A 180 10.80 7.10 11.05
CA LEU A 180 9.50 6.67 11.55
C LEU A 180 9.11 5.29 11.02
N ALA A 181 9.67 4.87 9.90
CA ALA A 181 9.44 3.56 9.32
C ALA A 181 10.12 2.45 10.12
N PHE A 182 9.45 1.32 10.27
CA PHE A 182 9.95 0.16 11.02
C PHE A 182 9.42 -1.16 10.45
N ARG A 183 10.09 -2.25 10.82
CA ARG A 183 9.66 -3.63 10.54
C ARG A 183 9.13 -4.30 11.81
N LEU A 184 8.07 -5.08 11.62
CA LEU A 184 7.73 -6.20 12.49
C LEU A 184 7.93 -7.49 11.68
N ASP A 185 8.55 -8.48 12.30
CA ASP A 185 8.83 -9.79 11.72
C ASP A 185 8.55 -10.90 12.74
N ALA A 186 8.85 -12.16 12.41
CA ALA A 186 8.55 -13.28 13.30
C ALA A 186 9.38 -13.30 14.60
N ASN A 187 10.44 -12.48 14.69
CA ASN A 187 11.28 -12.36 15.89
C ASN A 187 10.96 -11.09 16.69
N SER A 188 10.04 -10.26 16.20
CA SER A 188 9.66 -9.04 16.87
C SER A 188 8.90 -9.37 18.16
N PRO A 189 9.29 -8.80 19.31
CA PRO A 189 8.60 -9.08 20.57
C PRO A 189 7.20 -8.48 20.55
N ILE A 190 6.18 -9.34 20.55
CA ILE A 190 4.77 -8.93 20.59
C ILE A 190 4.17 -9.38 21.92
N PRO A 191 3.78 -8.45 22.82
CA PRO A 191 3.22 -8.81 24.11
C PRO A 191 1.83 -9.43 23.95
N LEU A 192 1.61 -10.60 24.55
CA LEU A 192 0.29 -11.18 24.68
C LEU A 192 -0.47 -10.47 25.80
N VAL A 193 -1.48 -9.68 25.42
CA VAL A 193 -2.31 -8.91 26.34
C VAL A 193 -3.77 -9.40 26.33
N GLY A 194 -4.61 -8.86 27.20
CA GLY A 194 -6.02 -9.25 27.32
C GLY A 194 -6.25 -10.43 28.25
N PRO A 195 -7.46 -11.04 28.26
CA PRO A 195 -7.83 -12.08 29.23
C PRO A 195 -6.94 -13.32 29.23
N ALA A 196 -6.30 -13.63 28.10
CA ALA A 196 -5.34 -14.72 27.95
C ALA A 196 -3.89 -14.32 28.27
N GLY A 197 -3.60 -13.02 28.38
CA GLY A 197 -2.26 -12.51 28.69
C GLY A 197 -1.81 -12.94 30.09
N GLY A 198 -0.60 -13.49 30.18
CA GLY A 198 0.01 -13.90 31.45
C GLY A 198 -0.57 -15.18 32.08
N ARG A 199 -1.50 -15.87 31.41
CA ARG A 199 -1.97 -17.19 31.87
C ARG A 199 -1.05 -18.29 31.37
N THR A 200 -0.71 -19.23 32.25
CA THR A 200 -0.11 -20.51 31.84
C THR A 200 -1.18 -21.31 31.10
N VAL A 201 -0.93 -21.61 29.82
CA VAL A 201 -1.72 -22.60 29.09
C VAL A 201 -1.19 -23.97 29.49
N LEU A 202 -2.00 -24.74 30.22
CA LEU A 202 -1.71 -26.15 30.46
C LEU A 202 -2.03 -26.90 29.16
N GLY A 203 -0.99 -27.49 28.56
CA GLY A 203 -1.10 -28.40 27.42
C GLY A 203 -1.42 -29.81 27.85
#